data_AF-A0A183GT47-F1
#
_entry.id   AF-A0A183GT47-F1
#
_cell.length_a   1.000
_cell.length_b   1.000
_cell.length_c   1.000
_cell.angle_alpha   90.00
_cell.angle_beta   90.00
_cell.angle_gamma   90.00
#
_symmetry.space_group_name_H-M   'P 1'
#
loop_
_entity.id
_entity.type
_entity.pdbx_description
1 polymer ?
#
loop_
_entity_poly.entity_id
_entity_poly.type
_entity_poly.pdbx_seq_one_letter_code
_entity_poly.pdbx_strand_id
1 'polypeptide(L)' 'MVRKKTLKRWRDYFDEISTVEFPHPAIPSAASIHGPVQEITVEDTEADLRKVKASKTTGPDDAEADLWK' A
#
# COMPACT_ATOMS: atom_id res chain seq x y z
N MET A 1 25.50 -32.78 4.78
CA MET A 1 24.25 -33.46 5.17
C MET A 1 23.15 -32.48 5.64
N VAL A 2 23.48 -31.38 6.32
CA VAL A 2 22.52 -30.39 6.87
C VAL A 2 21.66 -29.68 5.81
N ARG A 3 22.27 -29.19 4.71
CA ARG A 3 21.57 -28.45 3.64
C ARG A 3 20.35 -29.18 3.05
N LYS A 4 20.47 -30.49 2.82
CA LYS A 4 19.36 -31.31 2.29
C LYS A 4 18.20 -31.43 3.29
N LYS A 5 18.49 -31.48 4.59
CA LYS A 5 17.48 -31.51 5.67
C LYS A 5 16.77 -30.16 5.80
N THR A 6 17.51 -29.05 5.71
CA THR A 6 16.94 -27.70 5.74
C THR A 6 15.98 -27.46 4.56
N LEU A 7 16.37 -27.86 3.35
CA LEU A 7 15.52 -27.72 2.16
C LEU A 7 14.24 -28.57 2.25
N LYS A 8 14.33 -29.77 2.84
CA LYS A 8 13.16 -30.61 3.06
C LYS A 8 12.20 -29.98 4.08
N ARG A 9 12.72 -29.52 5.22
CA ARG A 9 11.95 -28.81 6.26
C ARG A 9 11.22 -27.59 5.68
N TRP A 10 11.91 -26.81 4.84
CA TRP A 10 11.31 -25.62 4.22
C TRP A 10 10.20 -25.98 3.23
N ARG A 11 10.40 -27.02 2.40
CA ARG A 11 9.34 -27.49 1.50
C ARG A 11 8.13 -28.02 2.26
N ASP A 12 8.35 -28.85 3.27
CA ASP A 12 7.28 -29.43 4.08
C ASP A 12 6.46 -28.30 4.79
N TYR A 13 7.13 -27.24 5.28
CA TYR A 13 6.48 -26.06 5.88
C TYR A 13 5.68 -25.23 4.85
N PHE A 14 6.22 -25.01 3.66
CA PHE A 14 5.55 -24.24 2.63
C PHE A 14 4.34 -24.99 2.06
N ASP A 15 4.44 -26.30 1.88
CA ASP A 15 3.33 -27.15 1.43
C ASP A 15 2.16 -27.14 2.43
N GLU A 16 2.46 -27.14 3.73
CA GLU A 16 1.45 -27.04 4.79
C GLU A 16 0.73 -25.68 4.81
N ILE A 17 1.43 -24.59 4.47
CA ILE A 17 0.92 -23.21 4.65
C ILE A 17 0.39 -22.59 3.35
N SER A 18 0.84 -23.05 2.17
CA SER A 18 0.54 -22.43 0.87
C SER A 18 -0.56 -23.10 0.05
N THR A 19 -1.28 -24.06 0.62
CA THR A 19 -2.23 -24.90 -0.12
C THR A 19 -3.59 -24.25 -0.38
N VAL A 20 -3.93 -23.17 0.31
CA VAL A 20 -5.22 -22.51 0.16
C VAL A 20 -5.02 -21.03 -0.08
N GLU A 21 -5.35 -20.60 -1.30
CA GLU A 21 -5.51 -19.18 -1.60
C GLU A 21 -6.58 -18.62 -0.66
N PHE A 22 -6.26 -17.54 0.04
CA PHE A 22 -7.23 -16.91 0.92
C PHE A 22 -8.41 -16.40 0.08
N PRO A 23 -9.64 -16.39 0.61
CA PRO A 23 -10.77 -15.80 -0.09
C PRO A 23 -10.46 -14.32 -0.32
N HIS A 24 -10.12 -13.99 -1.57
CA HIS A 24 -9.90 -12.63 -2.00
C HIS A 24 -11.20 -12.08 -2.55
N PRO A 25 -11.72 -10.95 -2.03
CA PRO A 25 -12.86 -10.30 -2.65
C PRO A 25 -12.49 -9.93 -4.09
N ALA A 26 -13.47 -9.97 -4.98
CA ALA A 26 -13.26 -9.53 -6.35
C ALA A 26 -12.75 -8.09 -6.33
N ILE A 27 -11.62 -7.86 -7.01
CA ILE A 27 -11.10 -6.50 -7.20
C ILE A 27 -12.19 -5.74 -7.97
N PRO A 28 -12.71 -4.62 -7.44
CA PRO A 28 -13.67 -3.81 -8.16
C PRO A 28 -13.06 -3.38 -9.49
N SER A 29 -13.68 -3.79 -10.60
CA SER A 29 -13.29 -3.30 -11.91
C SER A 29 -13.86 -1.89 -12.07
N ALA A 30 -13.01 -0.89 -11.94
CA ALA A 30 -13.35 0.46 -12.36
C ALA A 30 -13.14 0.58 -13.86
N ALA A 31 -14.04 1.30 -14.55
CA ALA A 31 -13.78 1.67 -15.94
C ALA A 31 -12.45 2.44 -15.99
N SER A 32 -11.57 2.05 -16.91
CA SER A 32 -10.38 2.84 -17.19
C SER A 32 -10.84 4.23 -17.60
N ILE A 33 -10.38 5.26 -16.88
CA ILE A 33 -10.63 6.65 -17.27
C ILE A 33 -9.80 6.89 -18.53
N HIS A 34 -10.43 6.75 -19.70
CA HIS A 34 -9.80 7.01 -20.97
C HIS A 34 -9.85 8.52 -21.25
N GLY A 35 -8.72 9.20 -21.11
CA GLY A 35 -8.60 10.63 -21.36
C GLY A 35 -7.30 11.21 -20.78
N PRO A 36 -7.02 12.50 -21.01
CA PRO A 36 -5.94 13.19 -20.31
C PRO A 36 -6.12 13.04 -18.80
N VAL A 37 -5.03 12.73 -18.10
CA VAL A 37 -5.01 12.79 -16.63
C VAL A 37 -5.43 14.19 -16.23
N GLN A 38 -6.40 14.31 -15.33
CA GLN A 38 -6.81 15.61 -14.81
C GLN A 38 -5.59 16.26 -14.13
N GLU A 39 -5.30 17.51 -14.50
CA GLU A 39 -4.25 18.27 -13.82
C GLU A 39 -4.70 18.48 -12.37
N ILE A 40 -3.82 18.13 -11.43
CA ILE A 40 -4.07 18.37 -10.01
C ILE A 40 -4.05 19.87 -9.81
N THR A 41 -5.20 20.45 -9.51
CA THR A 41 -5.30 21.89 -9.22
C THR A 41 -4.86 22.18 -7.78
N VAL A 42 -4.47 23.43 -7.52
CA VAL A 42 -4.14 23.88 -6.16
C VAL A 42 -5.34 23.69 -5.23
N GLU A 43 -6.55 23.87 -5.74
CA GLU A 43 -7.81 23.68 -5.02
C GLU A 43 -8.02 22.21 -4.61
N ASP A 44 -7.73 21.25 -5.50
CA ASP A 44 -7.79 19.82 -5.18
C ASP A 44 -6.78 19.45 -4.08
N THR A 45 -5.56 20.01 -4.17
CA THR A 45 -4.50 19.77 -3.18
C THR A 45 -4.86 20.36 -1.83
N GLU A 46 -5.39 21.59 -1.79
CA GLU A 46 -5.82 22.23 -0.54
C GLU A 46 -7.02 21.49 0.08
N ALA A 47 -7.98 21.05 -0.74
CA ALA A 47 -9.13 20.29 -0.29
C ALA A 47 -8.73 18.93 0.32
N ASP A 48 -7.73 18.25 -0.25
CA ASP A 48 -7.22 16.99 0.28
C ASP A 48 -6.33 17.20 1.53
N LEU A 49 -5.52 18.26 1.54
CA LEU A 49 -4.74 18.68 2.71
C LEU A 49 -5.64 19.05 3.90
N ARG A 50 -6.81 19.64 3.66
CA ARG A 50 -7.80 19.91 4.72
C ARG A 50 -8.44 18.63 5.27
N LYS A 51 -8.48 17.53 4.50
CA LYS A 51 -9.00 16.23 4.95
C LYS A 51 -7.99 15.45 5.79
N VAL A 52 -6.69 15.66 5.59
CA VAL A 52 -5.68 15.09 6.50
C VAL A 52 -5.73 15.86 7.81
N LYS A 53 -6.30 15.23 8.85
CA LYS A 53 -6.28 15.83 10.19
C LYS A 53 -4.82 15.95 10.64
N ALA A 54 -4.37 17.17 10.90
CA ALA A 54 -3.03 17.51 11.40
C ALA A 54 -2.61 16.77 12.69
N SER A 55 -3.53 16.07 13.36
CA SER A 55 -3.30 15.47 14.68
C SER A 55 -2.97 13.97 14.68
N LYS A 56 -2.68 13.34 13.53
CA LYS A 56 -2.48 11.87 13.51
C LYS A 56 -1.32 11.34 12.67
N THR A 57 -0.30 12.16 12.40
CA THR A 57 0.97 11.64 11.84
C THR A 57 2.15 12.50 12.28
N THR A 58 2.52 12.46 13.57
CA THR A 58 3.89 12.82 13.95
C THR A 58 4.77 11.62 13.58
N GLY A 59 5.15 11.58 12.31
CA GLY A 59 6.29 10.77 11.87
C GLY A 59 7.60 11.41 12.34
N PRO A 60 8.71 10.67 12.36
CA PRO A 60 10.01 11.20 12.79
C PRO A 60 10.54 12.35 11.91
N ASP A 61 10.03 12.49 10.69
CA ASP A 61 10.30 13.61 9.80
C ASP A 61 9.22 14.68 9.95
N ASP A 62 9.14 15.31 11.13
CA ASP A 62 8.24 16.44 11.44
C ASP A 62 8.59 17.66 10.56
N ALA A 63 8.26 17.56 9.27
CA ALA A 63 8.31 18.65 8.32
C ALA A 63 7.00 19.42 8.46
N GLU A 64 7.08 20.54 9.18
CA GLU A 64 6.00 21.49 9.35
C GLU A 64 5.45 21.90 7.97
N ALA A 65 4.13 21.91 7.82
CA ALA A 65 3.49 22.28 6.55
C ALA A 65 3.88 23.69 6.06
N ASP A 66 4.44 24.54 6.93
CA ASP A 66 4.94 25.88 6.58
C ASP A 66 6.29 25.86 5.82
N LEU A 67 6.95 24.70 5.68
CA LEU A 67 8.16 24.52 4.85
C LEU A 67 7.88 24.45 3.34
N TRP A 68 6.62 24.33 2.92
CA TRP A 68 6.22 24.17 1.51
C TRP A 68 5.60 25.46 0.94
N LYS A 69 6.22 26.61 1.22
CA LYS A 69 5.91 27.91 0.59
C LYS A 69 6.49 28.03 -0.83
#